data_AF-A0A257YDP8-F1
#
_entry.id   AF-A0A257YDP8-F1
#
_cell.length_a   1.000
_cell.length_b   1.000
_cell.length_c   1.000
_cell.angle_alpha   90.00
_cell.angle_beta   90.00
_cell.angle_gamma   90.00
#
_symmetry.space_group_name_H-M   'P 1'
#
loop_
_entity.id
_entity.type
_entity.pdbx_description
1 polymer ?
#
loop_
_entity_poly.entity_id
_entity_poly.type
_entity_poly.pdbx_seq_one_letter_code
_entity_poly.pdbx_strand_id
1 'polypeptide(L)'
;MITSLLRSTLAVTALLAFAPALAQEAAPAAAPAEVSAEQVQQIVATLRQRNDQVRALSEQVRELEARAARADGLAAQLANAEQALGVAADKNRALQAIGEEIIVSYEQMTLGKRALTGEPFTQLYRVRMENELQDYRDKVAQLGFYPERDVRPVAAASSAP
;
A
#
# COMPACT_ATOMS: atom_id res chain seq x y z
N MET A 1 -11.25 -4.81 20.13
CA MET A 1 -10.15 -3.90 19.72
C MET A 1 -10.74 -2.55 19.28
N ILE A 2 -11.32 -1.77 20.21
CA ILE A 2 -11.98 -0.47 19.91
C ILE A 2 -11.69 0.51 21.07
N THR A 3 -10.41 0.71 21.40
CA THR A 3 -10.04 1.56 22.56
C THR A 3 -8.86 2.50 22.34
N SER A 4 -8.28 2.62 21.14
CA SER A 4 -7.17 3.57 20.90
C SER A 4 -7.57 4.87 20.21
N LEU A 5 -8.78 4.99 19.63
CA LEU A 5 -9.21 6.19 18.88
C LEU A 5 -9.79 7.31 19.76
N LEU A 6 -9.99 7.11 21.06
CA LEU A 6 -10.57 8.12 21.95
C LEU A 6 -9.56 9.03 22.66
N ARG A 7 -8.25 8.80 22.50
CA ARG A 7 -7.21 9.57 23.22
C ARG A 7 -6.60 10.73 22.43
N SER A 8 -6.78 10.81 21.10
CA SER A 8 -6.16 11.89 20.31
C SER A 8 -7.03 13.14 20.13
N THR A 9 -8.34 13.07 20.36
CA THR A 9 -9.23 14.26 20.28
C THR A 9 -9.28 15.08 21.56
N LEU A 10 -8.82 14.50 22.69
CA LEU A 10 -8.84 15.15 24.00
C LEU A 10 -7.62 16.05 24.27
N ALA A 11 -6.55 15.92 23.47
CA ALA A 11 -5.37 16.78 23.59
C ALA A 11 -5.53 18.14 22.87
N VAL A 12 -6.44 18.23 21.90
CA VAL A 12 -6.71 19.47 21.13
C VAL A 12 -7.76 20.36 21.83
N THR A 13 -8.55 19.81 22.74
CA THR A 13 -9.59 20.54 23.49
C THR A 13 -9.12 21.09 24.85
N ALA A 14 -7.88 20.81 25.28
CA ALA A 14 -7.32 21.39 26.50
C ALA A 14 -6.61 22.74 26.30
N LEU A 15 -6.43 23.20 25.04
CA LEU A 15 -5.73 24.46 24.73
C LEU A 15 -6.66 25.68 24.56
N LEU A 16 -7.95 25.54 24.86
CA LEU A 16 -8.97 26.61 24.70
C LEU A 16 -9.59 27.09 26.02
N ALA A 17 -9.05 26.69 27.18
CA ALA A 17 -9.64 27.00 28.49
C ALA A 17 -8.88 28.07 29.29
N PHE A 18 -8.24 29.05 28.63
CA PHE A 18 -7.57 30.14 29.37
C PHE A 18 -7.74 31.52 28.72
N ALA A 19 -8.97 32.03 28.70
CA ALA A 19 -9.34 33.45 28.78
C ALA A 19 -10.89 33.55 28.67
N PRO A 20 -11.60 34.48 29.33
CA PRO A 20 -11.15 35.56 30.21
C PRO A 20 -11.94 35.63 31.54
N ALA A 21 -11.26 35.65 32.68
CA ALA A 21 -11.86 36.03 33.96
C ALA A 21 -11.07 37.18 34.58
N LEU A 22 -10.91 38.28 33.85
CA LEU A 22 -10.45 39.58 34.39
C LEU A 22 -11.02 40.71 33.54
N ALA A 23 -12.35 40.82 33.52
CA ALA A 23 -13.00 42.11 33.31
C ALA A 23 -13.55 42.53 34.67
N GLN A 24 -13.15 43.73 35.09
CA GLN A 24 -13.79 44.57 36.11
C GLN A 24 -13.16 44.57 37.51
N GLU A 25 -11.99 45.19 37.61
CA GLU A 25 -11.77 46.18 38.67
C GLU A 25 -11.06 47.39 38.07
N ALA A 26 -11.72 48.54 38.12
CA ALA A 26 -11.22 49.81 37.62
C ALA A 26 -10.53 50.58 38.76
N ALA A 27 -9.40 51.20 38.41
CA ALA A 27 -8.63 52.23 39.12
C ALA A 27 -7.50 51.75 40.07
N PRO A 28 -6.38 52.51 40.18
CA PRO A 28 -6.06 53.78 39.54
C PRO A 28 -5.20 53.60 38.28
N ALA A 29 -5.10 54.67 37.49
CA ALA A 29 -4.08 54.82 36.47
C ALA A 29 -2.69 54.57 37.07
N ALA A 30 -2.22 53.32 36.98
CA ALA A 30 -0.80 53.05 37.11
C ALA A 30 -0.14 53.80 35.95
N ALA A 31 0.82 54.65 36.29
CA ALA A 31 1.71 55.34 35.37
C ALA A 31 2.09 54.42 34.19
N PRO A 32 2.36 54.95 32.99
CA PRO A 32 3.00 54.13 31.97
C PRO A 32 4.24 53.53 32.63
N ALA A 33 4.21 52.22 32.92
CA ALA A 33 5.38 51.55 33.40
C ALA A 33 6.39 51.76 32.28
N GLU A 34 7.36 52.64 32.51
CA GLU A 34 8.42 52.91 31.57
C GLU A 34 9.15 51.58 31.42
N VAL A 35 8.73 50.80 30.42
CA VAL A 35 9.39 49.56 30.06
C VAL A 35 10.79 49.99 29.74
N SER A 36 11.73 49.63 30.61
CA SER A 36 13.10 50.08 30.45
C SER A 36 13.61 49.59 29.10
N ALA A 37 14.49 50.36 28.46
CA ALA A 37 15.07 49.97 27.18
C ALA A 37 15.68 48.55 27.22
N GLU A 38 16.16 48.12 28.40
CA GLU A 38 16.67 46.77 28.67
C GLU A 38 15.56 45.71 28.64
N GLN A 39 14.39 45.95 29.23
CA GLN A 39 13.26 45.01 29.17
C GLN A 39 12.74 44.84 27.74
N VAL A 40 12.67 45.93 26.96
CA VAL A 40 12.30 45.84 25.55
C VAL A 40 13.31 44.98 24.77
N GLN A 41 14.60 45.15 25.01
CA GLN A 41 15.65 44.36 24.37
C GLN A 41 15.55 42.86 24.72
N GLN A 42 15.29 42.52 25.98
CA GLN A 42 15.13 41.13 26.42
C GLN A 42 13.89 40.47 25.78
N ILE A 43 12.77 41.19 25.69
CA ILE A 43 11.55 40.69 25.03
C ILE A 43 11.82 40.46 23.54
N VAL A 44 12.47 41.41 22.85
CA VAL A 44 12.83 41.26 21.43
C VAL A 44 13.76 40.07 21.21
N ALA A 45 14.77 39.88 22.07
CA ALA A 45 15.67 38.73 21.99
C ALA A 45 14.91 37.41 22.18
N THR A 46 14.02 37.35 23.17
CA THR A 46 13.19 36.17 23.46
C THR A 46 12.24 35.86 22.30
N LEU A 47 11.60 36.88 21.72
CA LEU A 47 10.71 36.71 20.58
C LEU A 47 11.46 36.22 19.35
N ARG A 48 12.67 36.73 19.09
CA ARG A 48 13.53 36.22 18.00
C ARG A 48 13.87 34.76 18.21
N GLN A 49 14.36 34.40 19.39
CA GLN A 49 14.70 33.01 19.72
C GLN A 49 13.49 32.08 19.55
N ARG A 50 12.30 32.48 20.01
CA ARG A 50 11.08 31.68 19.83
C ARG A 50 10.66 31.60 18.36
N ASN A 51 10.81 32.68 17.59
CA ASN A 51 10.50 32.66 16.16
C ASN A 51 11.43 31.69 15.41
N ASP A 52 12.72 31.70 15.73
CA ASP A 52 13.71 30.77 15.17
C ASP A 52 13.41 29.32 15.56
N GLN A 53 13.00 29.08 16.81
CA GLN A 53 12.56 27.75 17.25
C GLN A 53 11.31 27.26 16.52
N VAL A 54 10.31 28.13 16.35
CA VAL A 54 9.08 27.79 15.59
C VAL A 54 9.41 27.48 14.13
N ARG A 55 10.31 28.26 13.51
CA ARG A 55 10.79 27.99 12.15
C ARG A 55 11.47 26.63 12.06
N ALA A 56 12.43 26.36 12.93
CA ALA A 56 13.14 25.07 12.95
C ALA A 56 12.19 23.87 13.17
N LEU A 57 11.23 23.99 14.09
CA LEU A 57 10.23 22.95 14.32
C LEU A 57 9.31 22.77 13.11
N SER A 58 8.90 23.87 12.45
CA SER A 58 8.07 23.79 11.25
C SER A 58 8.78 23.10 10.08
N GLU A 59 10.09 23.30 9.95
CA GLU A 59 10.92 22.61 8.95
C GLU A 59 11.04 21.12 9.27
N GLN A 60 11.27 20.77 10.53
CA GLN A 60 11.31 19.38 10.98
C GLN A 60 9.99 18.64 10.75
N VAL A 61 8.85 19.28 11.06
CA VAL A 61 7.52 18.70 10.81
C VAL A 61 7.32 18.44 9.33
N ARG A 62 7.64 19.40 8.45
CA ARG A 62 7.55 19.22 7.00
C ARG A 62 8.44 18.08 6.50
N GLU A 63 9.64 17.94 7.05
CA GLU A 63 10.53 16.85 6.68
C GLU A 63 9.99 15.48 7.12
N LEU A 64 9.44 15.40 8.34
CA LEU A 64 8.82 14.17 8.84
C LEU A 64 7.57 13.78 8.04
N GLU A 65 6.72 14.75 7.68
CA GLU A 65 5.58 14.53 6.80
C GLU A 65 6.02 14.01 5.42
N ALA A 66 7.06 14.61 4.83
CA ALA A 66 7.61 14.15 3.56
C ALA A 66 8.19 12.73 3.66
N ARG A 67 8.83 12.37 4.77
CA ARG A 67 9.33 11.01 5.01
C ARG A 67 8.20 10.00 5.20
N ALA A 68 7.15 10.37 5.94
CA ALA A 68 5.97 9.54 6.12
C ALA A 68 5.27 9.25 4.78
N ALA A 69 5.04 10.29 3.97
CA ALA A 69 4.45 10.12 2.64
C ALA A 69 5.27 9.21 1.72
N ARG A 70 6.61 9.28 1.79
CA ARG A 70 7.49 8.35 1.05
C ARG A 70 7.37 6.91 1.58
N ALA A 71 7.32 6.73 2.90
CA ALA A 71 7.18 5.42 3.51
C ALA A 71 5.84 4.76 3.12
N ASP A 72 4.75 5.53 3.11
CA ASP A 72 3.44 5.05 2.67
C ASP A 72 3.45 4.65 1.18
N GLY A 73 4.12 5.45 0.34
CA GLY A 73 4.33 5.13 -1.07
C GLY A 73 5.12 3.83 -1.29
N LEU A 74 6.17 3.60 -0.50
CA LEU A 74 6.96 2.37 -0.55
C LEU A 74 6.17 1.16 -0.04
N ALA A 75 5.41 1.32 1.04
CA ALA A 75 4.55 0.25 1.58
C ALA A 75 3.50 -0.19 0.54
N ALA A 76 2.89 0.75 -0.18
CA ALA A 76 1.96 0.44 -1.26
C ALA A 76 2.64 -0.31 -2.43
N GLN A 77 3.86 0.08 -2.79
CA GLN A 77 4.63 -0.62 -3.82
C GLN A 77 4.99 -2.06 -3.39
N LEU A 78 5.38 -2.24 -2.13
CA LEU A 78 5.70 -3.55 -1.57
C LEU A 78 4.48 -4.47 -1.60
N ALA A 79 3.32 -3.99 -1.14
CA ALA A 79 2.08 -4.76 -1.17
C ALA A 79 1.69 -5.21 -2.60
N ASN A 80 1.82 -4.30 -3.58
CA ASN A 80 1.57 -4.65 -4.99
C ASN A 80 2.57 -5.70 -5.51
N ALA A 81 3.85 -5.60 -5.14
CA ALA A 81 4.88 -6.54 -5.53
C ALA A 81 4.67 -7.93 -4.92
N GLU A 82 4.31 -8.00 -3.63
CA GLU A 82 3.98 -9.25 -2.94
C GLU A 82 2.77 -9.94 -3.58
N GLN A 83 1.72 -9.18 -3.91
CA GLN A 83 0.57 -9.72 -4.63
C GLN A 83 0.96 -10.26 -6.01
N ALA A 84 1.78 -9.52 -6.76
CA ALA A 84 2.28 -9.96 -8.07
C ALA A 84 3.08 -11.27 -7.97
N LEU A 85 3.94 -11.39 -6.95
CA LEU A 85 4.70 -12.60 -6.68
C LEU A 85 3.80 -13.78 -6.32
N GLY A 86 2.76 -13.57 -5.51
CA GLY A 86 1.78 -14.60 -5.18
C GLY A 86 1.07 -15.14 -6.42
N VAL A 87 0.55 -14.25 -7.26
CA VAL A 87 -0.13 -14.63 -8.51
C VAL A 87 0.82 -15.35 -9.46
N ALA A 88 2.06 -14.88 -9.60
CA ALA A 88 3.07 -15.53 -10.44
C ALA A 88 3.41 -16.94 -9.91
N ALA A 89 3.55 -17.11 -8.60
CA ALA A 89 3.82 -18.40 -7.98
C ALA A 89 2.66 -19.38 -8.18
N ASP A 90 1.41 -18.92 -8.06
CA ASP A 90 0.22 -19.75 -8.30
C ASP A 90 0.13 -20.20 -9.75
N LYS A 91 0.37 -19.30 -10.69
CA LYS A 91 0.38 -19.61 -12.13
C LYS A 91 1.51 -20.58 -12.49
N ASN A 92 2.70 -20.41 -11.91
CA ASN A 92 3.81 -21.33 -12.11
C ASN A 92 3.48 -22.74 -11.60
N ARG A 93 2.84 -22.86 -10.43
CA ARG A 93 2.37 -24.15 -9.91
C ARG A 93 1.33 -24.79 -10.84
N ALA A 94 0.39 -24.00 -11.35
CA ALA A 94 -0.62 -24.48 -12.31
C ALA A 94 0.03 -24.96 -13.63
N LEU A 95 1.03 -24.23 -14.14
CA LEU A 95 1.77 -24.63 -15.34
C LEU A 95 2.57 -25.93 -15.12
N GLN A 96 3.18 -26.11 -13.95
CA GLN A 96 3.84 -27.36 -13.60
C GLN A 96 2.85 -28.53 -13.57
N ALA A 97 1.67 -28.35 -12.96
CA ALA A 97 0.63 -29.39 -12.94
C ALA A 97 0.14 -29.77 -14.34
N ILE A 98 -0.02 -28.80 -15.25
CA ILE A 98 -0.35 -29.08 -16.66
C ILE A 98 0.79 -29.83 -17.35
N GLY A 99 2.05 -29.47 -17.08
CA GLY A 99 3.21 -30.18 -17.61
C GLY A 99 3.22 -31.66 -17.20
N GLU A 100 2.92 -31.94 -15.93
CA GLU A 100 2.76 -33.30 -15.41
C GLU A 100 1.60 -34.03 -16.11
N GLU A 101 0.45 -33.37 -16.28
CA GLU A 101 -0.72 -33.92 -16.98
C GLU A 101 -0.39 -34.33 -18.42
N ILE A 102 0.39 -33.51 -19.15
CA ILE A 102 0.85 -33.80 -20.52
C ILE A 102 1.75 -35.03 -20.54
N ILE A 103 2.71 -35.13 -19.60
CA ILE A 103 3.63 -36.28 -19.51
C ILE A 103 2.83 -37.56 -19.24
N VAL A 104 1.94 -37.54 -18.25
CA VAL A 104 1.10 -38.70 -17.89
C VAL A 104 0.21 -39.11 -19.06
N SER A 105 -0.42 -38.16 -19.76
CA SER A 105 -1.24 -38.47 -20.94
C SER A 105 -0.39 -39.13 -22.03
N TYR A 106 0.79 -38.61 -22.31
CA TYR A 106 1.69 -39.18 -23.31
C TYR A 106 2.14 -40.60 -22.93
N GLU A 107 2.46 -40.86 -21.66
CA GLU A 107 2.80 -42.19 -21.16
C GLU A 107 1.63 -43.17 -21.32
N GLN A 108 0.43 -42.82 -20.85
CA GLN A 108 -0.77 -43.65 -21.02
C GLN A 108 -1.07 -43.95 -22.48
N MET A 109 -0.83 -42.98 -23.34
CA MET A 109 -1.02 -43.10 -24.77
C MET A 109 0.00 -44.04 -25.43
N THR A 110 1.24 -44.08 -24.95
CA THR A 110 2.22 -45.10 -25.38
C THR A 110 1.85 -46.50 -24.90
N LEU A 111 1.28 -46.64 -23.71
CA LEU A 111 0.81 -47.92 -23.16
C LEU A 111 -0.44 -48.43 -23.90
N GLY A 112 -1.41 -47.56 -24.16
CA GLY A 112 -2.61 -47.88 -24.95
C GLY A 112 -2.31 -48.20 -26.41
N LYS A 113 -1.29 -47.58 -27.00
CA LYS A 113 -0.81 -47.90 -28.37
C LYS A 113 -0.22 -49.31 -28.49
N ARG A 114 0.44 -49.83 -27.45
CA ARG A 114 0.93 -51.22 -27.43
C ARG A 114 -0.23 -52.23 -27.37
N ALA A 115 -1.37 -51.85 -26.80
CA ALA A 115 -2.58 -52.66 -26.79
C ALA A 115 -3.35 -52.60 -28.14
N LEU A 116 -3.24 -51.49 -28.88
CA LEU A 116 -3.96 -51.24 -30.14
C LEU A 116 -3.15 -51.51 -31.42
N THR A 117 -1.97 -52.15 -31.32
CA THR A 117 -1.04 -52.40 -32.44
C THR A 117 -1.62 -53.29 -33.56
N GLY A 118 -2.86 -53.77 -33.42
CA GLY A 118 -3.54 -54.61 -34.42
C GLY A 118 -4.34 -53.88 -35.51
N GLU A 119 -4.66 -52.58 -35.38
CA GLU A 119 -5.57 -51.93 -36.35
C GLU A 119 -5.01 -50.64 -37.00
N PRO A 120 -5.22 -50.46 -38.33
CA PRO A 120 -4.67 -49.37 -39.12
C PRO A 120 -5.45 -48.05 -38.94
N PHE A 121 -5.57 -47.55 -37.70
CA PHE A 121 -6.34 -46.36 -37.32
C PHE A 121 -5.46 -45.10 -37.19
N THR A 122 -5.07 -44.48 -38.31
CA THR A 122 -4.15 -43.33 -38.29
C THR A 122 -4.82 -41.95 -38.39
N GLN A 123 -6.13 -41.85 -38.69
CA GLN A 123 -6.82 -40.55 -38.80
C GLN A 123 -7.59 -40.15 -37.53
N LEU A 124 -8.41 -41.03 -36.96
CA LEU A 124 -9.19 -40.71 -35.74
C LEU A 124 -8.27 -40.41 -34.55
N TYR A 125 -7.16 -41.14 -34.45
CA TYR A 125 -6.15 -40.92 -33.43
C TYR A 125 -5.42 -39.59 -33.61
N ARG A 126 -5.14 -39.18 -34.86
CA ARG A 126 -4.52 -37.89 -35.15
C ARG A 126 -5.41 -36.73 -34.71
N VAL A 127 -6.71 -36.80 -35.03
CA VAL A 127 -7.70 -35.79 -34.60
C VAL A 127 -7.81 -35.73 -33.09
N ARG A 128 -7.84 -36.88 -32.40
CA ARG A 128 -7.84 -36.90 -30.93
C ARG A 128 -6.63 -36.18 -30.35
N MET A 129 -5.45 -36.40 -30.94
CA MET A 129 -4.22 -35.73 -30.52
C MET A 129 -4.19 -34.24 -30.80
N GLU A 130 -4.66 -33.83 -31.97
CA GLU A 130 -4.79 -32.42 -32.32
C GLU A 130 -5.73 -31.70 -31.32
N ASN A 131 -6.87 -32.32 -30.97
CA ASN A 131 -7.79 -31.78 -29.98
C ASN A 131 -7.17 -31.68 -28.58
N GLU A 132 -6.48 -32.73 -28.13
CA GLU A 132 -5.88 -32.74 -26.79
C GLU A 132 -4.72 -31.73 -26.68
N LEU A 133 -3.90 -31.59 -27.74
CA LEU A 133 -2.90 -30.53 -27.82
C LEU A 133 -3.52 -29.13 -27.82
N GLN A 134 -4.67 -28.96 -28.47
CA GLN A 134 -5.40 -27.70 -28.47
C GLN A 134 -5.94 -27.38 -27.07
N ASP A 135 -6.48 -28.36 -26.34
CA ASP A 135 -6.95 -28.19 -24.96
C ASP A 135 -5.80 -27.76 -24.03
N TYR A 136 -4.61 -28.37 -24.15
CA TYR A 136 -3.45 -27.95 -23.37
C TYR A 136 -2.96 -26.55 -23.75
N ARG A 137 -2.98 -26.21 -25.05
CA ARG A 137 -2.64 -24.87 -25.51
C ARG A 137 -3.58 -23.83 -24.91
N ASP A 138 -4.87 -24.13 -24.87
CA ASP A 138 -5.88 -23.23 -24.31
C ASP A 138 -5.72 -23.09 -22.78
N LYS A 139 -5.46 -24.19 -22.06
CA LYS A 139 -5.13 -24.18 -20.62
C LYS A 139 -3.90 -23.30 -20.32
N VAL A 140 -2.81 -23.46 -21.09
CA VAL A 140 -1.59 -22.67 -20.93
C VAL A 140 -1.84 -21.19 -21.27
N ALA A 141 -2.59 -20.89 -22.32
CA ALA A 141 -2.93 -19.52 -22.71
C ALA A 141 -3.75 -18.80 -21.62
N GLN A 142 -4.69 -19.50 -20.97
CA GLN A 142 -5.47 -18.96 -19.86
C GLN A 142 -4.61 -18.62 -18.64
N LEU A 143 -3.52 -19.35 -18.41
CA LEU A 143 -2.59 -19.13 -17.30
C LEU A 143 -1.55 -18.04 -17.57
N GLY A 144 -1.49 -17.47 -18.77
CA GLY A 144 -0.58 -16.37 -19.10
C GLY A 144 -0.65 -15.25 -18.06
N PHE A 145 0.52 -14.82 -17.56
CA PHE A 145 0.64 -13.72 -16.61
C PHE A 145 0.78 -12.39 -17.34
N TYR A 146 -0.15 -11.48 -17.08
CA TYR A 146 -0.13 -10.11 -17.58
C TYR A 146 -0.17 -9.18 -16.38
N PRO A 147 0.96 -8.56 -15.98
CA PRO A 147 1.03 -7.79 -14.75
C PRO A 147 0.00 -6.64 -14.71
N GLU A 148 -0.29 -6.02 -15.86
CA GLU A 148 -1.30 -4.96 -15.96
C GLU A 148 -2.75 -5.43 -15.71
N ARG A 149 -3.06 -6.71 -15.99
CA ARG A 149 -4.40 -7.29 -15.78
C ARG A 149 -4.53 -7.96 -14.42
N ASP A 150 -3.48 -8.66 -14.00
CA ASP A 150 -3.54 -9.59 -12.87
C ASP A 150 -3.09 -8.93 -11.55
N VAL A 151 -2.36 -7.81 -11.60
CA VAL A 151 -2.03 -6.98 -10.44
C VAL A 151 -2.95 -5.76 -10.46
N ARG A 152 -4.13 -5.88 -9.85
CA ARG A 152 -5.00 -4.71 -9.70
C ARG A 152 -4.34 -3.76 -8.70
N PRO A 153 -4.02 -2.51 -9.07
CA PRO A 153 -3.42 -1.58 -8.13
C PRO A 153 -4.40 -1.34 -6.97
N VAL A 154 -3.92 -1.52 -5.74
CA VAL A 154 -4.68 -1.34 -4.48
C VAL A 154 -5.33 0.05 -4.38
N ALA A 155 -4.88 1.03 -5.17
CA ALA A 155 -5.45 2.37 -5.25
C ALA A 155 -6.96 2.42 -5.60
N ALA A 156 -7.49 1.42 -6.32
CA ALA A 156 -8.90 1.42 -6.73
C ALA A 156 -9.92 1.12 -5.61
N ALA A 157 -9.46 0.72 -4.42
CA ALA A 157 -10.35 0.35 -3.30
C ALA A 157 -10.60 1.47 -2.28
N SER A 158 -9.94 2.64 -2.40
CA SER A 158 -10.09 3.75 -1.42
C SER A 158 -10.99 4.91 -1.87
N SER A 159 -11.59 4.83 -3.07
CA SER A 159 -12.44 5.90 -3.62
C SER A 159 -13.94 5.55 -3.65
N ALA A 160 -14.41 4.67 -2.76
CA ALA A 160 -15.84 4.45 -2.58
C ALA A 160 -16.37 5.42 -1.49
N PRO A 161 -17.30 6.33 -1.84
CA PRO A 161 -17.93 7.24 -0.88
C PRO A 161 -18.90 6.54 0.08
#